data_AF-A0A9E1TND3-F1
#
_entry.id   AF-A0A9E1TND3-F1
#
_cell.length_a   1.000
_cell.length_b   1.000
_cell.length_c   1.000
_cell.angle_alpha   90.00
_cell.angle_beta   90.00
_cell.angle_gamma   90.00
#
_symmetry.space_group_name_H-M   'P 1'
#
loop_
_entity.id
_entity.type
_entity.pdbx_description
1 polymer ?
#
loop_
_entity_poly.entity_id
_entity_poly.type
_entity_poly.pdbx_seq_one_letter_code
_entity_poly.pdbx_strand_id
1 'polypeptide(L)' 'MSRPDHRTFTPKLLAGVTVPVLVVLGDRDFAGPADPLVDALPDGTRCNLRGVDHFATPKDFGFLDAALSFLDAQPL' A
#
# COMPACT_ATOMS: atom_id res chain seq x y z
N MET A 1 11.12 22.33 10.57
CA MET A 1 11.43 22.02 9.14
C MET A 1 10.12 21.61 8.48
N SER A 2 9.72 22.29 7.40
CA SER A 2 8.54 21.88 6.61
C SER A 2 9.01 21.11 5.38
N ARG A 3 8.26 20.08 4.97
CA ARG A 3 8.61 19.25 3.80
C ARG A 3 8.54 20.13 2.54
N PRO A 4 9.60 20.21 1.71
CA PRO A 4 9.65 21.15 0.58
C PRO A 4 8.60 20.88 -0.50
N ASP A 5 8.08 19.65 -0.57
CA ASP A 5 7.06 19.25 -1.54
C ASP A 5 5.79 18.77 -0.82
N HIS A 6 4.72 19.54 -0.95
CA HIS A 6 3.38 19.29 -0.42
C HIS A 6 2.38 18.99 -1.55
N ARG A 7 2.84 18.49 -2.70
CA ARG A 7 1.94 18.06 -3.77
C ARG A 7 0.88 17.11 -3.22
N THR A 8 -0.37 17.45 -3.50
CA THR A 8 -1.52 16.64 -3.14
C THR A 8 -1.70 15.55 -4.19
N PHE A 9 -1.75 14.30 -3.75
CA PHE A 9 -2.13 13.19 -4.62
C PHE A 9 -3.65 13.17 -4.75
N THR A 10 -4.13 13.36 -5.98
CA THR A 10 -5.58 13.33 -6.29
C THR A 10 -5.94 12.01 -6.97
N PRO A 11 -7.19 11.54 -6.89
CA PRO A 11 -7.62 10.36 -7.64
C PRO A 11 -7.37 10.47 -9.15
N LYS A 12 -7.54 11.68 -9.72
CA LYS A 12 -7.23 11.95 -11.13
C LYS A 12 -5.75 11.75 -11.46
N LEU A 13 -4.84 12.07 -10.53
CA LEU A 13 -3.42 11.82 -10.72
C LEU A 13 -3.12 10.32 -10.64
N LEU A 14 -3.73 9.62 -9.69
CA LEU A 14 -3.53 8.18 -9.46
C LEU A 14 -4.11 7.32 -10.60
N ALA A 15 -5.15 7.79 -11.29
CA ALA A 15 -5.69 7.17 -12.49
C ALA A 15 -4.68 7.03 -13.65
N GLY A 16 -3.54 7.75 -13.59
CA GLY A 16 -2.45 7.61 -14.55
C GLY A 16 -1.52 6.42 -14.30
N VAL A 17 -1.65 5.71 -13.16
CA VAL A 17 -0.86 4.51 -12.85
C VAL A 17 -1.47 3.32 -13.60
N THR A 18 -0.77 2.85 -14.63
CA THR A 18 -1.25 1.81 -15.57
C THR A 18 -0.60 0.45 -15.38
N VAL A 19 0.13 0.28 -14.27
CA VAL A 19 0.71 -1.00 -13.85
C VAL A 19 -0.08 -1.54 -12.66
N PRO A 20 -0.06 -2.87 -12.42
CA PRO A 20 -0.64 -3.45 -11.21
C PRO A 20 -0.08 -2.80 -9.95
N VAL A 21 -0.90 -2.59 -8.94
CA VAL A 21 -0.50 -2.06 -7.63
C VAL A 21 -1.09 -2.89 -6.50
N LEU A 22 -0.23 -3.30 -5.57
CA LEU A 22 -0.65 -3.87 -4.30
C LEU A 22 -0.53 -2.82 -3.19
N VAL A 23 -1.62 -2.55 -2.49
CA VAL A 23 -1.65 -1.74 -1.27
C VAL A 23 -1.71 -2.67 -0.06
N VAL A 24 -0.65 -2.70 0.75
CA VAL A 24 -0.62 -3.46 2.00
C VAL A 24 -0.73 -2.51 3.18
N LEU A 25 -1.70 -2.74 4.08
CA LEU A 25 -1.93 -1.88 5.23
C LEU A 25 -2.32 -2.69 6.47
N GLY A 26 -1.72 -2.35 7.62
CA GLY A 26 -2.12 -2.90 8.91
C GLY A 26 -3.45 -2.33 9.41
N ASP A 27 -4.28 -3.15 10.04
CA ASP A 27 -5.59 -2.73 10.59
C ASP A 27 -5.48 -1.82 11.83
N ARG A 28 -4.27 -1.62 12.38
CA ARG A 28 -3.96 -0.67 13.45
C ARG A 28 -3.09 0.50 12.95
N ASP A 29 -2.86 0.61 11.65
CA ASP A 29 -2.18 1.75 11.06
C ASP A 29 -3.11 2.98 11.01
N PHE A 30 -2.62 4.11 11.51
CA PHE A 30 -3.34 5.39 11.52
C PHE A 30 -3.47 6.01 10.12
N ALA A 31 -2.75 5.51 9.12
CA ALA A 31 -2.87 5.93 7.73
C ALA A 31 -4.13 5.38 7.03
N GLY A 32 -4.82 4.41 7.65
CA GLY A 32 -6.02 3.80 7.09
C GLY A 32 -7.28 4.65 7.16
N PRO A 33 -8.36 4.22 6.47
CA PRO A 33 -8.47 2.99 5.68
C PRO A 33 -7.77 3.05 4.31
N ALA A 34 -7.44 1.89 3.72
CA ALA A 34 -6.77 1.79 2.43
C ALA A 34 -7.71 2.01 1.23
N ASP A 35 -9.02 1.82 1.41
CA ASP A 35 -10.04 1.83 0.35
C ASP A 35 -9.95 3.07 -0.56
N PRO A 36 -9.81 4.32 -0.05
CA PRO A 36 -9.72 5.50 -0.92
C PRO A 36 -8.52 5.51 -1.88
N LEU A 37 -7.40 4.90 -1.48
CA LEU A 37 -6.22 4.78 -2.34
C LEU A 37 -6.42 3.68 -3.38
N VAL A 38 -6.95 2.53 -2.95
CA VAL A 38 -7.21 1.37 -3.83
C VAL A 38 -8.24 1.75 -4.91
N ASP A 39 -9.33 2.40 -4.53
CA ASP A 39 -10.39 2.85 -5.45
C ASP A 39 -9.91 3.90 -6.47
N ALA A 40 -8.84 4.63 -6.14
CA ALA A 40 -8.25 5.63 -7.02
C ALA A 40 -7.24 5.04 -8.03
N LEU A 41 -6.84 3.78 -7.86
CA LEU A 41 -5.88 3.08 -8.72
C LEU A 41 -6.63 2.17 -9.70
N PRO A 42 -6.37 2.28 -11.03
CA PRO A 42 -7.08 1.47 -12.03
C PRO A 42 -6.92 -0.05 -11.86
N ASP A 43 -5.76 -0.48 -11.38
CA ASP A 43 -5.42 -1.88 -11.09
C ASP A 43 -4.87 -2.00 -9.66
N GLY A 44 -5.64 -1.46 -8.71
CA GLY A 44 -5.33 -1.49 -7.29
C GLY A 44 -5.92 -2.73 -6.61
N THR A 45 -5.07 -3.49 -5.92
CA THR A 45 -5.48 -4.57 -5.01
C THR A 45 -5.04 -4.26 -3.59
N ARG A 46 -5.66 -4.94 -2.60
CA ARG A 46 -5.37 -4.71 -1.18
C ARG A 46 -5.01 -5.98 -0.43
N CYS A 47 -4.11 -5.85 0.53
CA CYS A 47 -3.82 -6.85 1.56
C CYS A 47 -3.89 -6.18 2.95
N ASN A 48 -4.77 -6.66 3.82
CA ASN A 48 -4.87 -6.15 5.19
C ASN A 48 -4.08 -7.05 6.16
N LEU A 49 -3.23 -6.44 7.00
CA LEU A 49 -2.46 -7.14 8.02
C LEU A 49 -3.13 -6.99 9.39
N ARG A 50 -3.48 -8.12 10.01
CA ARG A 50 -4.22 -8.12 11.28
C ARG A 50 -3.31 -7.81 12.47
N GLY A 51 -3.71 -6.85 13.30
CA GLY A 51 -3.00 -6.46 14.52
C GLY A 51 -1.74 -5.64 14.28
N VAL A 52 -1.48 -5.22 13.03
CA VAL A 52 -0.25 -4.55 12.60
C VAL A 52 -0.46 -3.05 12.56
N ASP A 53 0.46 -2.30 13.17
CA ASP A 53 0.49 -0.84 13.11
C ASP A 53 1.45 -0.33 12.02
N HIS A 54 1.52 1.00 11.91
CA HIS A 54 2.35 1.69 10.93
C HIS A 54 3.82 1.28 10.97
N PHE A 55 4.38 1.11 12.17
CA PHE A 55 5.81 0.85 12.36
C PHE A 55 6.15 -0.64 12.25
N ALA A 56 5.16 -1.50 12.50
CA ALA A 56 5.29 -2.95 12.38
C ALA A 56 5.19 -3.43 10.92
N THR A 57 4.46 -2.71 10.05
CA THR A 57 4.16 -3.14 8.66
C THR A 57 5.40 -3.60 7.87
N PRO A 58 6.53 -2.85 7.80
CA PRO A 58 7.67 -3.28 6.98
C PRO A 58 8.42 -4.52 7.49
N LYS A 59 8.22 -4.91 8.75
CA LYS A 59 8.88 -6.06 9.39
C LYS A 59 7.93 -7.25 9.58
N ASP A 60 6.66 -7.07 9.27
CA ASP A 60 5.66 -8.13 9.37
C ASP A 60 5.89 -9.18 8.28
N PHE A 61 5.92 -10.46 8.66
CA PHE A 61 6.11 -11.54 7.67
C PHE A 61 4.97 -11.60 6.64
N GLY A 62 3.75 -11.19 7.01
CA GLY A 62 2.63 -11.09 6.08
C GLY A 62 2.82 -9.99 5.05
N PHE A 63 3.45 -8.85 5.42
CA PHE A 63 3.86 -7.84 4.43
C PHE A 63 4.89 -8.40 3.45
N LEU A 64 5.94 -9.05 3.97
CA LEU A 64 7.01 -9.60 3.14
C LEU A 64 6.49 -10.66 2.17
N ASP A 65 5.63 -11.58 2.64
CA ASP A 65 5.04 -12.62 1.81
C ASP A 65 4.12 -12.03 0.73
N ALA A 66 3.25 -11.07 1.09
CA ALA A 66 2.38 -10.40 0.14
C ALA A 66 3.17 -9.66 -0.94
N ALA A 67 4.24 -8.95 -0.56
CA ALA A 67 5.11 -8.23 -1.49
C ALA A 67 5.86 -9.16 -2.44
N LEU A 68 6.46 -10.25 -1.92
CA LEU A 68 7.19 -11.22 -2.74
C LEU A 68 6.25 -12.00 -3.67
N SER A 69 5.06 -12.37 -3.20
CA SER A 69 4.03 -13.00 -4.02
C SER A 69 3.59 -12.10 -5.18
N PHE A 70 3.37 -10.81 -4.89
CA PHE A 70 2.97 -9.83 -5.91
C PHE A 70 4.05 -9.62 -6.99
N LEU A 71 5.33 -9.69 -6.60
CA LEU A 71 6.46 -9.57 -7.51
C LEU A 71 6.83 -10.88 -8.20
N ASP A 72 6.14 -11.98 -7.91
CA ASP A 72 6.51 -13.34 -8.37
C ASP A 72 7.97 -13.68 -8.03
N ALA A 73 8.39 -13.34 -6.81
CA ALA A 73 9.76 -13.39 -6.34
C ALA A 73 9.94 -14.25 -5.07
N GLN A 74 8.98 -15.15 -4.79
CA GLN A 74 9.12 -16.10 -3.70
C GLN A 74 10.28 -17.08 -3.97
N PRO A 75 10.98 -17.56 -2.92
CA PRO A 75 11.98 -18.61 -3.09
C PRO A 75 11.37 -19.85 -3.75
N LEU A 76 12.12 -20.46 -4.69
CA LEU A 76 11.79 -21.76 -5.30
C LEU A 76 11.81 -22.90 -4.27
#